data_AF-A0A6J4MW62-F1
#
_entry.id   AF-A0A6J4MW62-F1
#
_cell.length_a   1.000
_cell.length_b   1.000
_cell.length_c   1.000
_cell.angle_alpha   90.00
_cell.angle_beta   90.00
_cell.angle_gamma   90.00
#
_symmetry.space_group_name_H-M   'P 1'
#
loop_
_entity.id
_entity.type
_entity.pdbx_description
1 polymer ?
#
loop_
_entity_poly.entity_id
_entity_poly.type
_entity_poly.pdbx_seq_one_letter_code
_entity_poly.pdbx_strand_id
1 'polypeptide(L)' 'RINELLTEVTGVPCYVADQPANCVAIGTGLALENLAILKDSLSGDDLH' A
#
# COMPACT_ATOMS: atom_id res chain seq x y z
N ARG A 1 3.31 -13.86 -17.14
CA ARG A 1 3.36 -13.70 -15.66
C ARG A 1 2.08 -12.98 -15.20
N ILE A 2 1.61 -13.14 -13.95
CA ILE A 2 0.30 -12.58 -13.53
C ILE A 2 0.23 -11.05 -13.68
N ASN A 3 1.32 -10.34 -13.41
CA ASN A 3 1.43 -8.89 -13.60
C ASN A 3 1.31 -8.46 -15.08
N GLU A 4 1.83 -9.26 -16.02
CA GLU A 4 1.69 -8.97 -17.46
C GLU A 4 0.23 -9.09 -17.90
N LEU A 5 -0.46 -10.15 -17.46
CA LEU A 5 -1.89 -10.35 -17.74
C LEU A 5 -2.74 -9.20 -17.16
N LEU A 6 -2.48 -8.82 -15.91
CA LEU A 6 -3.18 -7.69 -15.28
C LEU A 6 -2.94 -6.40 -16.06
N THR A 7 -1.72 -6.17 -16.57
CA THR A 7 -1.41 -5.01 -17.39
C THR A 7 -2.20 -5.02 -18.71
N GLU A 8 -2.26 -6.17 -19.37
CA GLU A 8 -2.98 -6.33 -20.65
C GLU A 8 -4.48 -6.09 -20.49
N VAL A 9 -5.12 -6.71 -19.49
CA VAL A 9 -6.58 -6.65 -19.33
C VAL A 9 -7.09 -5.35 -18.72
N THR A 10 -6.26 -4.65 -17.94
CA THR A 10 -6.65 -3.38 -17.30
C THR A 10 -6.16 -2.14 -18.05
N GLY A 11 -5.13 -2.27 -18.91
CA GLY A 11 -4.42 -1.13 -19.50
C GLY A 11 -3.56 -0.33 -18.51
N VAL A 12 -3.44 -0.78 -17.26
CA VAL A 12 -2.66 -0.13 -16.19
C VAL A 12 -1.37 -0.90 -15.94
N PRO A 13 -0.18 -0.25 -15.93
CA PRO A 13 1.08 -0.94 -15.66
C PRO A 13 1.10 -1.64 -14.29
N CYS A 14 1.35 -2.95 -14.28
CA CYS A 14 1.40 -3.75 -13.07
C CYS A 14 2.80 -4.33 -12.81
N TYR A 15 3.23 -4.28 -11.55
CA TYR A 15 4.54 -4.74 -11.10
C TYR A 15 4.40 -5.63 -9.86
N VAL A 16 5.32 -6.58 -9.72
CA VAL A 16 5.46 -7.36 -8.48
C VAL A 16 6.40 -6.58 -7.56
N ALA A 17 6.01 -6.38 -6.30
CA ALA A 17 6.87 -5.73 -5.31
C ALA A 17 8.16 -6.53 -5.07
N ASP A 18 9.23 -5.87 -4.63
CA ASP A 18 10.54 -6.51 -4.40
C ASP A 18 10.49 -7.63 -3.35
N GLN A 19 9.68 -7.44 -2.29
CA GLN A 19 9.46 -8.40 -1.21
C GLN A 19 7.96 -8.71 -1.01
N PRO A 20 7.32 -9.43 -1.95
CA PRO A 20 5.86 -9.56 -1.99
C PRO A 20 5.30 -10.38 -0.82
N ALA A 21 6.10 -11.28 -0.23
CA ALA A 21 5.70 -12.06 0.94
C ALA A 21 5.75 -11.24 2.26
N ASN A 22 6.56 -10.18 2.31
CA ASN A 22 6.83 -9.41 3.52
C ASN A 22 6.13 -8.04 3.55
N CYS A 23 5.52 -7.62 2.44
CA CYS A 23 4.98 -6.26 2.28
C CYS A 23 4.01 -5.86 3.40
N VAL A 24 3.19 -6.80 3.90
CA VAL A 24 2.26 -6.56 5.01
C VAL A 24 3.01 -6.28 6.32
N ALA A 25 3.99 -7.11 6.67
CA ALA A 25 4.76 -6.93 7.89
C ALA A 25 5.58 -5.64 7.85
N ILE A 26 6.21 -5.33 6.71
CA ILE A 26 6.97 -4.08 6.49
C ILE A 26 6.04 -2.88 6.62
N GLY A 27 4.91 -2.86 5.91
CA GLY A 27 3.95 -1.76 5.97
C GLY A 27 3.37 -1.56 7.39
N THR A 28 3.12 -2.65 8.11
CA THR A 28 2.65 -2.59 9.50
C THR A 28 3.72 -2.01 10.42
N GLY A 29 4.98 -2.41 10.28
CA GLY A 29 6.10 -1.83 11.05
C GLY A 29 6.20 -0.32 10.85
N LEU A 30 6.21 0.12 9.59
CA LEU A 30 6.24 1.55 9.22
C LEU A 30 5.02 2.32 9.78
N ALA A 31 3.84 1.71 9.75
CA ALA A 31 2.63 2.31 10.31
C ALA A 31 2.71 2.48 11.83
N LEU A 32 3.26 1.51 12.56
CA LEU A 32 3.46 1.59 14.01
C LEU A 32 4.49 2.66 14.38
N GLU A 33 5.54 2.83 13.58
CA GLU A 33 6.52 3.92 13.73
C GLU A 33 5.88 5.31 13.52
N ASN A 34 4.81 5.39 12.71
CA ASN A 34 4.14 6.64 12.33
C ASN A 34 2.67 6.69 12.80
N LEU A 35 2.40 6.14 14.00
CA LEU A 35 1.03 5.90 14.45
C LEU A 35 0.17 7.18 14.57
N ALA A 36 0.78 8.33 14.89
CA ALA A 36 0.07 9.61 14.93
C ALA A 36 -0.44 10.01 13.55
N ILE A 37 0.41 9.97 12.52
CA ILE A 37 0.04 10.28 11.13
C ILE A 37 -1.03 9.32 10.62
N LEU A 38 -0.90 8.02 10.94
CA LEU A 38 -1.91 7.03 10.61
C LEU A 38 -3.25 7.36 11.28
N LYS A 39 -3.24 7.71 12.57
CA LYS A 39 -4.44 8.07 13.31
C LYS A 39 -5.12 9.30 12.71
N ASP A 40 -4.35 10.34 12.38
CA ASP A 40 -4.88 11.58 11.80
C ASP A 40 -5.53 11.29 10.43
N SER A 41 -4.86 10.50 9.59
CA SER A 41 -5.38 10.07 8.28
C SER A 41 -6.68 9.26 8.36
N LEU A 42 -6.95 8.62 9.51
CA LEU A 42 -8.16 7.83 9.74
C LEU A 42 -9.30 8.65 10.37
N SER A 43 -8.96 9.71 11.08
CA SER A 43 -9.95 10.44 11.90
C SER A 43 -10.72 11.46 11.09
N GLY A 44 -10.21 11.90 9.92
CA GLY A 44 -10.89 12.86 9.04
C GLY A 44 -11.12 14.23 9.70
N ASP A 45 -10.48 14.48 10.84
CA ASP A 45 -10.66 15.67 11.67
C ASP A 45 -10.14 16.95 10.97
N ASP A 46 -9.39 16.81 9.87
CA ASP A 46 -8.89 17.91 9.03
C ASP A 46 -9.93 18.44 7.99
N LEU A 47 -11.19 17.97 8.04
CA LEU A 47 -12.30 18.49 7.20
C LEU A 47 -13.09 19.65 7.85
N HIS A 48 -12.55 20.29 8.89
CA HIS A 48 -13.09 21.52 9.48
C HIS A 48 -12.09 22.69 9.41
#